data_AF-A0A9P7Y553-F1
#
_entry.id   AF-A0A9P7Y553-F1
#
_cell.length_a   1.000
_cell.length_b   1.000
_cell.length_c   1.000
_cell.angle_alpha   90.00
_cell.angle_beta   90.00
_cell.angle_gamma   90.00
#
_symmetry.space_group_name_H-M   'P 1'
#
loop_
_entity.id
_entity.type
_entity.pdbx_description
1 polymer ?
#
loop_
_entity_poly.entity_id
_entity_poly.type
_entity_poly.pdbx_seq_one_letter_code
_entity_poly.pdbx_strand_id
1 'polypeptide(L)'
;MKNMPSLVQRFGRAARDPKIQGFGILYAPPITKTSPTDENVRDYLMNQQAERCLWTLLDKLFENKARTCDNSCSGCSKFDRPVPTTVCHDTGSSRSEEERHMALKRLQAWRKEAYERWVSSRPYRVGCETWILPDTVAEQLSQKFSWARTAAAVEAISSICNWMPLGKNSYNEIAQVLDKLNNEIDARRGSGSQTTAASALDQLEDSSDGNREGSDGEEDLLES
;
A
#
# COMPACT_ATOMS: atom_id res chain seq x y z
N MET A 1 -27.80 3.73 0.83
CA MET A 1 -27.79 5.10 1.39
C MET A 1 -29.24 5.58 1.44
N LYS A 2 -29.75 6.06 2.58
CA LYS A 2 -31.22 6.12 2.79
C LYS A 2 -31.93 7.35 2.19
N ASN A 3 -31.26 8.50 2.02
CA ASN A 3 -31.74 9.67 1.24
C ASN A 3 -30.73 10.84 1.28
N MET A 4 -30.92 11.86 0.44
CA MET A 4 -30.05 13.04 0.36
C MET A 4 -30.02 13.94 1.62
N PRO A 5 -31.14 14.22 2.32
CA PRO A 5 -31.12 15.02 3.54
C PRO A 5 -30.21 14.44 4.62
N SER A 6 -30.22 13.10 4.77
CA SER A 6 -29.34 12.40 5.71
C SER A 6 -27.85 12.56 5.36
N LEU A 7 -27.51 12.65 4.07
CA LEU A 7 -26.14 12.88 3.63
C LEU A 7 -25.67 14.28 4.02
N VAL A 8 -26.47 15.29 3.68
CA VAL A 8 -26.15 16.70 3.97
C VAL A 8 -26.01 16.93 5.46
N GLN A 9 -26.89 16.35 6.28
CA GLN A 9 -26.78 16.44 7.73
C GLN A 9 -25.49 15.82 8.27
N ARG A 10 -24.97 14.75 7.65
CA ARG A 10 -23.70 14.13 8.05
C ARG A 10 -22.52 15.01 7.65
N PHE A 11 -22.53 15.56 6.44
CA PHE A 11 -21.50 16.51 6.01
C PHE A 11 -21.48 17.80 6.82
N GLY A 12 -22.65 18.35 7.17
CA GLY A 12 -22.77 19.52 8.02
C GLY A 12 -22.24 19.34 9.44
N ARG A 13 -21.88 18.11 9.86
CA ARG A 13 -21.22 17.86 11.15
C ARG A 13 -19.69 17.89 11.05
N ALA A 14 -19.11 17.85 9.85
CA ALA A 14 -17.67 17.70 9.65
C ALA A 14 -16.85 18.95 10.05
N ALA A 15 -17.48 20.10 10.25
CA ALA A 15 -16.90 21.25 10.95
C ALA A 15 -18.02 22.18 11.43
N ARG A 16 -18.37 22.09 12.72
CA ARG A 16 -19.33 23.02 13.37
C ARG A 16 -18.67 24.31 13.82
N ASP A 17 -17.35 24.29 14.00
CA ASP A 17 -16.56 25.48 14.30
C ASP A 17 -16.25 26.22 12.99
N PRO A 18 -16.68 27.48 12.83
CA PRO A 18 -16.39 28.27 11.62
C PRO A 18 -14.89 28.54 11.40
N LYS A 19 -14.03 28.33 12.41
CA LYS A 19 -12.57 28.48 12.29
C LYS A 19 -11.88 27.24 11.71
N ILE A 20 -12.58 26.12 11.57
CA ILE A 20 -12.00 24.85 11.13
C ILE A 20 -12.62 24.49 9.78
N GLN A 21 -11.77 24.16 8.80
CA GLN A 21 -12.25 23.66 7.51
C GLN A 21 -12.60 22.17 7.62
N GLY A 22 -13.87 21.83 7.37
CA GLY A 22 -14.34 20.45 7.29
C GLY A 22 -14.35 19.92 5.86
N PHE A 23 -14.02 18.64 5.70
CA PHE A 23 -14.09 17.94 4.41
C PHE A 23 -15.13 16.82 4.48
N GLY A 24 -16.06 16.80 3.52
CA GLY A 24 -17.06 15.76 3.36
C GLY A 24 -16.69 14.83 2.20
N ILE A 25 -16.30 13.59 2.49
CA ILE A 25 -15.97 12.59 1.46
C ILE A 25 -17.13 11.59 1.37
N LEU A 26 -17.70 11.46 0.17
CA LEU A 26 -18.69 10.43 -0.14
C LEU A 26 -18.02 9.30 -0.92
N TYR A 27 -18.01 8.09 -0.34
CA TYR A 27 -17.71 6.87 -1.06
C TYR A 27 -19.01 6.30 -1.62
N ALA A 28 -19.12 6.26 -2.94
CA ALA A 28 -20.27 5.68 -3.62
C ALA A 28 -19.81 4.60 -4.61
N PRO A 29 -20.47 3.43 -4.65
CA PRO A 29 -20.23 2.45 -5.70
C PRO A 29 -20.66 3.00 -7.06
N PRO A 30 -20.21 2.39 -8.18
CA PRO A 30 -20.70 2.74 -9.51
C PRO A 30 -22.22 2.72 -9.56
N ILE A 31 -22.80 3.77 -10.14
CA ILE A 31 -24.25 3.87 -10.26
C ILE A 31 -24.72 2.82 -11.24
N THR A 32 -25.59 1.92 -10.78
CA THR A 32 -26.20 0.88 -11.61
C THR A 32 -27.63 1.30 -11.94
N LYS A 33 -28.29 0.54 -12.84
CA LYS A 33 -29.72 0.76 -13.15
C LYS A 33 -30.63 0.68 -11.93
N THR A 34 -30.19 0.03 -10.84
CA THR A 34 -30.99 -0.26 -9.64
C THR A 34 -30.47 0.40 -8.37
N SER A 35 -29.33 1.09 -8.40
CA SER A 35 -28.74 1.72 -7.22
C SER A 35 -27.92 2.97 -7.58
N PRO A 36 -28.09 4.10 -6.87
CA PRO A 36 -29.01 4.31 -5.73
C PRO A 36 -30.48 4.31 -6.15
N THR A 37 -31.36 3.83 -5.27
CA THR A 37 -32.82 3.88 -5.46
C THR A 37 -33.41 5.28 -5.24
N ASP A 38 -32.71 6.15 -4.52
CA ASP A 38 -33.09 7.55 -4.32
C ASP A 38 -32.61 8.37 -5.53
N GLU A 39 -33.54 8.98 -6.25
CA GLU A 39 -33.27 9.76 -7.45
C GLU A 39 -32.37 10.96 -7.18
N ASN A 40 -32.52 11.62 -6.03
CA ASN A 40 -31.71 12.78 -5.67
C ASN A 40 -30.26 12.37 -5.36
N VAL A 41 -30.06 11.21 -4.72
CA VAL A 41 -28.73 10.63 -4.50
C VAL A 41 -28.10 10.20 -5.82
N ARG A 42 -28.89 9.57 -6.70
CA ARG A 42 -28.43 9.17 -8.02
C ARG A 42 -28.01 10.38 -8.86
N ASP A 43 -28.82 11.43 -8.89
CA ASP A 43 -28.54 12.65 -9.62
C ASP A 43 -27.32 13.37 -9.06
N TYR A 44 -27.18 13.45 -7.73
CA TYR A 44 -25.99 14.01 -7.10
C TYR A 44 -24.70 13.28 -7.51
N LEU A 45 -24.73 11.95 -7.58
CA LEU A 45 -23.57 11.14 -7.98
C LEU A 45 -23.31 11.20 -9.50
N MET A 46 -24.35 11.22 -10.34
CA MET A 46 -24.20 11.35 -11.79
C MET A 46 -23.65 12.73 -12.18
N ASN A 47 -24.11 13.79 -11.52
CA ASN A 47 -23.67 15.14 -11.82
C ASN A 47 -22.24 15.45 -11.34
N GLN A 48 -21.65 14.62 -10.45
CA GLN A 48 -20.20 14.69 -10.15
C GLN A 48 -19.35 14.42 -11.39
N GLN A 49 -19.74 13.47 -12.23
CA GLN A 49 -18.99 13.10 -13.43
C GLN A 49 -19.12 14.16 -14.54
N ALA A 50 -20.16 15.01 -14.47
CA ALA A 50 -20.48 16.01 -15.48
C ALA A 50 -19.87 17.40 -15.18
N GLU A 51 -18.86 17.50 -14.31
CA GLU A 51 -18.19 18.76 -13.91
C GLU A 51 -19.16 19.85 -13.42
N ARG A 52 -20.29 19.45 -12.82
CA ARG A 52 -21.27 20.38 -12.27
C ARG A 52 -21.01 20.60 -10.79
N CYS A 53 -21.09 21.86 -10.36
CA CYS A 53 -20.84 22.21 -8.98
C CYS A 53 -21.83 21.54 -8.01
N LEU A 54 -21.30 20.78 -7.05
CA LEU A 54 -22.11 20.00 -6.11
C LEU A 54 -22.90 20.88 -5.13
N TRP A 55 -22.34 22.03 -4.75
CA TRP A 55 -23.03 23.00 -3.92
C TRP A 55 -24.29 23.55 -4.60
N THR A 56 -24.22 23.85 -5.90
CA THR A 56 -25.37 24.31 -6.68
C THR A 56 -26.45 23.24 -6.78
N LEU A 57 -26.05 21.97 -6.90
CA LEU A 57 -27.00 20.86 -6.95
C LEU A 57 -27.73 20.68 -5.61
N LEU A 58 -27.01 20.80 -4.49
CA LEU A 58 -27.63 20.80 -3.17
C LEU A 58 -28.53 22.03 -2.97
N ASP A 59 -28.09 23.22 -3.38
CA ASP A 59 -28.91 24.43 -3.23
C ASP A 59 -30.22 24.34 -4.01
N LYS A 60 -30.19 23.80 -5.24
CA LYS A 60 -31.41 23.54 -6.03
C LYS A 60 -32.32 22.52 -5.37
N LEU A 61 -31.76 21.43 -4.85
CA LEU A 61 -32.54 20.36 -4.25
C LEU A 61 -33.27 20.79 -2.97
N PHE A 62 -32.65 21.66 -2.18
CA PHE A 62 -33.20 22.15 -0.91
C PHE A 62 -33.82 23.55 -1.03
N GLU A 63 -34.01 24.06 -2.25
CA GLU A 63 -34.55 25.39 -2.53
C GLU A 63 -33.83 26.53 -1.78
N ASN A 64 -32.52 26.36 -1.57
CA ASN A 64 -31.68 27.38 -0.94
C ASN A 64 -31.29 28.47 -1.95
N LYS A 65 -30.99 29.66 -1.43
CA LYS A 65 -30.35 30.72 -2.22
C LYS A 65 -29.00 30.20 -2.75
N ALA A 66 -28.78 30.35 -4.05
CA ALA A 66 -27.55 29.89 -4.69
C ALA A 66 -26.32 30.53 -4.02
N ARG A 67 -25.42 29.68 -3.51
CA ARG A 67 -24.13 30.12 -2.98
C ARG A 67 -23.08 30.20 -4.09
N THR A 68 -22.11 31.10 -3.94
CA THR A 68 -20.87 31.06 -4.71
C THR A 68 -20.04 29.88 -4.25
N CYS A 69 -19.55 29.06 -5.19
CA CYS A 69 -18.63 27.98 -4.91
C CYS A 69 -17.22 28.36 -5.39
N ASP A 70 -16.31 28.56 -4.44
CA ASP A 70 -14.91 28.92 -4.70
C ASP A 70 -14.05 27.68 -5.02
N ASN A 71 -14.48 26.86 -5.99
CA ASN A 71 -13.82 25.59 -6.35
C ASN A 71 -13.60 24.62 -5.19
N SER A 72 -14.47 24.65 -4.18
CA SER A 72 -14.33 23.89 -2.95
C SER A 72 -15.00 22.50 -2.98
N CYS A 73 -15.54 22.09 -4.13
CA CYS A 73 -16.14 20.76 -4.32
C CYS A 73 -15.59 20.07 -5.57
N SER A 74 -15.64 18.73 -5.60
CA SER A 74 -15.08 17.91 -6.69
C SER A 74 -15.72 18.12 -8.06
N GLY A 75 -16.94 18.67 -8.12
CA GLY A 75 -17.56 19.04 -9.39
C GLY A 75 -17.06 20.38 -9.96
N CYS A 76 -16.55 21.28 -9.11
CA CYS A 76 -16.03 22.59 -9.52
C CYS A 76 -14.50 22.61 -9.64
N SER A 77 -13.79 21.80 -8.83
CA SER A 77 -12.34 21.62 -8.97
C SER A 77 -12.05 20.39 -9.84
N LYS A 78 -11.34 20.56 -10.95
CA LYS A 78 -10.50 19.47 -11.47
C LYS A 78 -9.52 19.16 -10.36
N PHE A 79 -9.69 18.03 -9.66
CA PHE A 79 -8.83 17.66 -8.55
C PHE A 79 -7.44 17.29 -9.10
N ASP A 80 -6.64 18.29 -9.48
CA ASP A 80 -5.17 18.22 -9.62
C ASP A 80 -4.47 18.63 -8.32
N ARG A 81 -5.22 18.81 -7.23
CA ARG A 81 -4.62 19.05 -5.92
C ARG A 81 -4.17 17.70 -5.36
N PRO A 82 -2.84 17.44 -5.23
CA PRO A 82 -2.40 16.28 -4.49
C PRO A 82 -2.99 16.41 -3.10
N VAL A 83 -3.73 15.38 -2.68
CA VAL A 83 -4.05 15.16 -1.27
C VAL A 83 -2.71 15.30 -0.52
N PRO A 84 -2.64 16.04 0.60
CA PRO A 84 -1.38 16.20 1.33
C PRO A 84 -0.84 14.82 1.71
N THR A 85 0.08 14.30 0.92
CA THR A 85 0.86 13.12 1.27
C THR A 85 1.79 13.60 2.34
N THR A 86 1.51 13.28 3.61
CA THR A 86 2.52 13.37 4.66
C THR A 86 3.70 12.56 4.17
N VAL A 87 4.77 13.25 3.78
CA VAL A 87 5.99 12.63 3.30
C VAL A 87 6.60 11.92 4.49
N CYS A 88 6.33 10.61 4.60
CA CYS A 88 7.13 9.75 5.47
C CYS A 88 8.56 9.82 4.91
N HIS A 89 9.49 10.36 5.70
CA HIS A 89 10.90 10.32 5.36
C HIS A 89 11.32 8.86 5.17
N ASP A 90 11.69 8.51 3.93
CA ASP A 90 12.29 7.22 3.58
C ASP A 90 13.67 7.13 4.27
N THR A 91 13.69 6.63 5.50
CA THR A 91 14.92 6.21 6.19
C THR A 91 15.16 4.70 6.04
N GLY A 92 14.35 4.00 5.24
CA GLY A 92 14.49 2.57 4.98
C GLY A 92 15.45 2.27 3.83
N SER A 93 16.31 1.27 4.00
CA SER A 93 17.20 0.78 2.93
C SER A 93 16.39 0.46 1.66
N SER A 94 16.88 0.87 0.49
CA SER A 94 16.27 0.51 -0.80
C SER A 94 16.25 -1.01 -0.97
N ARG A 95 15.06 -1.57 -1.22
CA ARG A 95 14.84 -2.99 -1.52
C ARG A 95 15.04 -3.26 -3.02
N SER A 96 15.58 -4.42 -3.37
CA SER A 96 15.84 -4.83 -4.77
C SER A 96 14.53 -5.03 -5.55
N GLU A 97 14.62 -5.13 -6.88
CA GLU A 97 13.45 -5.39 -7.73
C GLU A 97 12.80 -6.75 -7.40
N GLU A 98 13.60 -7.77 -7.16
CA GLU A 98 13.13 -9.10 -6.76
C GLU A 98 12.41 -9.05 -5.40
N GLU A 99 12.95 -8.29 -4.44
CA GLU A 99 12.35 -8.09 -3.13
C GLU A 99 10.99 -7.37 -3.22
N ARG A 100 10.88 -6.37 -4.10
CA ARG A 100 9.60 -5.67 -4.38
C ARG A 100 8.61 -6.62 -5.06
N HIS A 101 9.06 -7.46 -5.99
CA HIS A 101 8.20 -8.44 -6.64
C HIS A 101 7.68 -9.50 -5.64
N MET A 102 8.53 -9.95 -4.70
CA MET A 102 8.09 -10.82 -3.60
C MET A 102 7.03 -10.14 -2.72
N ALA A 103 7.20 -8.85 -2.41
CA ALA A 103 6.22 -8.09 -1.65
C ALA A 103 4.86 -8.01 -2.37
N LEU A 104 4.88 -7.68 -3.67
CA LEU A 104 3.66 -7.64 -4.47
C LEU A 104 2.92 -8.98 -4.48
N LYS A 105 3.65 -10.09 -4.67
CA LYS A 105 3.07 -11.43 -4.66
C LYS A 105 2.45 -11.80 -3.31
N ARG A 106 3.09 -11.44 -2.19
CA ARG A 106 2.55 -11.68 -0.84
C ARG A 106 1.29 -10.85 -0.58
N LEU A 107 1.25 -9.60 -1.04
CA LEU A 107 0.06 -8.75 -0.93
C LEU A 107 -1.11 -9.29 -1.77
N GLN A 108 -0.84 -9.77 -2.98
CA GLN A 108 -1.85 -10.40 -3.84
C GLN A 108 -2.39 -11.72 -3.24
N ALA A 109 -1.53 -12.53 -2.63
CA ALA A 109 -1.94 -13.74 -1.92
C ALA A 109 -2.85 -13.41 -0.73
N TRP A 110 -2.44 -12.46 0.12
CA TRP A 110 -3.27 -11.97 1.23
C TRP A 110 -4.62 -11.43 0.75
N ARG A 111 -4.62 -10.66 -0.35
CA ARG A 111 -5.84 -10.11 -0.97
C ARG A 111 -6.84 -11.22 -1.31
N LYS A 112 -6.37 -12.31 -1.92
CA LYS A 112 -7.19 -13.46 -2.28
C LYS A 112 -7.78 -14.13 -1.03
N GLU A 113 -6.97 -14.39 -0.01
CA GLU A 113 -7.41 -14.97 1.27
C GLU A 113 -8.44 -14.08 1.99
N ALA A 114 -8.24 -12.77 1.99
CA ALA A 114 -9.16 -11.82 2.58
C ALA A 114 -10.49 -11.74 1.80
N TYR A 115 -10.44 -11.80 0.46
CA TYR A 115 -11.64 -11.88 -0.37
C TYR A 115 -12.45 -13.15 -0.09
N GLU A 116 -11.77 -14.29 0.05
CA GLU A 116 -12.42 -15.56 0.41
C GLU A 116 -13.06 -15.49 1.81
N ARG A 117 -12.35 -14.97 2.81
CA ARG A 117 -12.88 -14.82 4.17
C ARG A 117 -14.10 -13.89 4.23
N TRP A 118 -14.07 -12.76 3.52
CA TRP A 118 -15.03 -11.66 3.74
C TRP A 118 -16.18 -11.63 2.74
N VAL A 119 -15.95 -12.12 1.52
CA VAL A 119 -16.86 -11.92 0.38
C VAL A 119 -17.36 -13.23 -0.20
N SER A 120 -16.49 -14.25 -0.39
CA SER A 120 -16.87 -15.45 -1.17
C SER A 120 -17.95 -16.32 -0.52
N SER A 121 -18.11 -16.24 0.81
CA SER A 121 -19.10 -16.97 1.60
C SER A 121 -20.47 -16.27 1.72
N ARG A 122 -20.63 -15.07 1.16
CA ARG A 122 -21.88 -14.28 1.29
C ARG A 122 -22.80 -14.44 0.07
N PRO A 123 -24.13 -14.43 0.26
CA PRO A 123 -25.12 -14.73 -0.79
C PRO A 123 -25.22 -13.68 -1.91
N TYR A 124 -24.56 -12.52 -1.77
CA TYR A 124 -24.49 -11.47 -2.79
C TYR A 124 -23.04 -11.30 -3.23
N ARG A 125 -22.60 -12.09 -4.23
CA ARG A 125 -21.27 -11.98 -4.86
C ARG A 125 -21.23 -10.77 -5.78
N VAL A 126 -21.11 -9.58 -5.20
CA VAL A 126 -20.93 -8.33 -5.95
C VAL A 126 -19.66 -7.68 -5.43
N GLY A 127 -18.53 -8.07 -6.01
CA GLY A 127 -17.20 -7.57 -5.68
C GLY A 127 -16.13 -8.46 -6.30
N CYS A 128 -14.99 -7.88 -6.65
CA CYS A 128 -13.80 -8.60 -7.08
C CYS A 128 -12.68 -8.45 -6.04
N GLU A 129 -11.65 -9.29 -6.11
CA GLU A 129 -10.51 -9.27 -5.18
C GLU A 129 -9.86 -7.88 -5.06
N THR A 130 -9.84 -7.12 -6.15
CA THR A 130 -9.26 -5.76 -6.20
C THR A 130 -10.01 -4.74 -5.34
N TRP A 131 -11.22 -5.05 -4.86
CA TRP A 131 -11.94 -4.22 -3.88
C TRP A 131 -11.41 -4.41 -2.46
N ILE A 132 -10.80 -5.54 -2.16
CA ILE A 132 -10.11 -5.76 -0.89
C ILE A 132 -8.84 -4.92 -0.87
N LEU A 133 -8.01 -5.04 -1.91
CA LEU A 133 -6.76 -4.30 -2.08
C LEU A 133 -6.57 -3.97 -3.58
N PRO A 134 -6.71 -2.69 -3.97
CA PRO A 134 -6.49 -2.28 -5.36
C PRO A 134 -5.06 -2.56 -5.82
N ASP A 135 -4.88 -2.87 -7.11
CA ASP A 135 -3.55 -3.16 -7.67
C ASP A 135 -2.58 -1.99 -7.48
N THR A 136 -3.05 -0.76 -7.70
CA THR A 136 -2.27 0.46 -7.50
C THR A 136 -1.75 0.61 -6.07
N VAL A 137 -2.55 0.19 -5.08
CA VAL A 137 -2.19 0.22 -3.66
C VAL A 137 -1.18 -0.89 -3.36
N ALA A 138 -1.40 -2.10 -3.89
CA ALA A 138 -0.47 -3.20 -3.73
C ALA A 138 0.91 -2.88 -4.33
N GLU A 139 0.95 -2.19 -5.47
CA GLU A 139 2.19 -1.71 -6.11
C GLU A 139 2.88 -0.62 -5.28
N GLN A 140 2.15 0.36 -4.76
CA GLN A 140 2.74 1.40 -3.91
C GLN A 140 3.35 0.81 -2.63
N LEU A 141 2.64 -0.11 -1.99
CA LEU A 141 3.12 -0.80 -0.81
C LEU A 141 4.33 -1.68 -1.11
N SER A 142 4.35 -2.39 -2.25
CA SER A 142 5.48 -3.23 -2.63
C SER A 142 6.74 -2.43 -2.97
N GLN A 143 6.60 -1.19 -3.44
CA GLN A 143 7.73 -0.29 -3.68
C GLN A 143 8.32 0.28 -2.40
N LYS A 144 7.47 0.47 -1.38
CA LYS A 144 7.82 1.14 -0.13
C LYS A 144 7.44 0.27 1.06
N PHE A 145 8.02 -0.93 1.21
CA PHE A 145 7.72 -1.80 2.36
C PHE A 145 8.87 -1.90 3.38
N SER A 146 10.03 -1.29 3.12
CA SER A 146 11.19 -1.35 4.02
C SER A 146 10.92 -0.73 5.40
N TRP A 147 10.04 0.27 5.46
CA TRP A 147 9.59 0.91 6.70
C TRP A 147 8.48 0.14 7.43
N ALA A 148 7.87 -0.88 6.79
CA ALA A 148 6.75 -1.61 7.35
C ALA A 148 7.19 -2.57 8.46
N ARG A 149 7.52 -2.01 9.63
CA ARG A 149 7.76 -2.72 10.89
C ARG A 149 6.66 -2.36 11.89
N THR A 150 5.80 -3.34 12.10
CA THR A 150 4.56 -3.43 12.89
C THR A 150 3.88 -2.14 13.40
N ALA A 151 4.46 -1.38 14.33
CA ALA A 151 3.75 -0.23 14.95
C ALA A 151 3.72 1.03 14.06
N ALA A 152 4.87 1.42 13.49
CA ALA A 152 4.93 2.55 12.55
C ALA A 152 4.32 2.22 11.19
N ALA A 153 4.25 0.92 10.87
CA ALA A 153 3.75 0.43 9.59
C ALA A 153 2.26 0.73 9.39
N VAL A 154 1.45 0.59 10.42
CA VAL A 154 -0.01 0.76 10.31
C VAL A 154 -0.36 2.22 9.97
N GLU A 155 0.26 3.17 10.67
CA GLU A 155 0.10 4.59 10.41
C GLU A 155 0.63 4.96 9.01
N ALA A 156 1.81 4.46 8.65
CA ALA A 156 2.41 4.73 7.34
C ALA A 156 1.62 4.13 6.16
N ILE A 157 1.05 2.92 6.28
CA ILE A 157 0.16 2.34 5.25
C ILE A 157 -1.05 3.26 5.04
N SER A 158 -1.64 3.76 6.14
CA SER A 158 -2.81 4.63 6.07
C SER A 158 -2.51 6.01 5.44
N SER A 159 -1.27 6.50 5.56
CA SER A 159 -0.87 7.79 4.99
C SER A 159 -0.33 7.70 3.56
N ILE A 160 0.30 6.59 3.19
CA ILE A 160 0.91 6.41 1.86
C ILE A 160 -0.15 6.05 0.83
N CYS A 161 -1.10 5.21 1.23
CA CYS A 161 -2.12 4.73 0.34
C CYS A 161 -3.44 5.37 0.73
N ASN A 162 -4.06 6.11 -0.20
CA ASN A 162 -5.45 6.59 -0.07
C ASN A 162 -6.45 5.42 -0.23
N TRP A 163 -6.21 4.36 0.54
CA TRP A 163 -6.93 3.10 0.52
C TRP A 163 -7.63 2.93 1.86
N MET A 164 -8.94 2.76 1.80
CA MET A 164 -9.75 2.47 2.97
C MET A 164 -10.16 0.99 2.94
N PRO A 165 -9.63 0.15 3.84
CA PRO A 165 -9.90 -1.27 3.82
C PRO A 165 -11.33 -1.61 4.23
N LEU A 166 -11.85 -2.69 3.66
CA LEU A 166 -13.15 -3.25 4.05
C LEU A 166 -13.11 -3.96 5.41
N GLY A 167 -11.95 -4.48 5.83
CA GLY A 167 -11.75 -5.16 7.10
C GLY A 167 -11.20 -4.23 8.18
N LYS A 168 -11.76 -4.30 9.40
CA LYS A 168 -11.31 -3.48 10.54
C LYS A 168 -9.83 -3.69 10.90
N ASN A 169 -9.25 -4.83 10.55
CA ASN A 169 -7.87 -5.20 10.87
C ASN A 169 -6.95 -5.23 9.64
N SER A 170 -7.41 -4.79 8.46
CA SER A 170 -6.63 -4.97 7.23
C SER A 170 -5.27 -4.28 7.25
N TYR A 171 -5.17 -3.07 7.82
CA TYR A 171 -3.87 -2.40 7.96
C TYR A 171 -2.90 -3.20 8.83
N ASN A 172 -3.40 -3.78 9.93
CA ASN A 172 -2.59 -4.63 10.82
C ASN A 172 -2.16 -5.91 10.12
N GLU A 173 -3.07 -6.58 9.40
CA GLU A 173 -2.75 -7.81 8.67
C GLU A 173 -1.71 -7.56 7.56
N ILE A 174 -1.85 -6.48 6.80
CA ILE A 174 -0.86 -6.10 5.79
C ILE A 174 0.48 -5.72 6.43
N ALA A 175 0.48 -4.95 7.51
CA ALA A 175 1.69 -4.62 8.25
C ALA A 175 2.43 -5.88 8.69
N GLN A 176 1.71 -6.90 9.19
CA GLN A 176 2.29 -8.19 9.56
C GLN A 176 2.84 -8.97 8.36
N VAL A 177 2.14 -8.96 7.21
CA VAL A 177 2.62 -9.60 5.98
C VAL A 177 3.95 -8.99 5.52
N LEU A 178 4.03 -7.65 5.53
CA LEU A 178 5.23 -6.92 5.10
C LEU A 178 6.37 -7.03 6.11
N ASP A 179 6.08 -6.99 7.41
CA ASP A 179 7.05 -7.17 8.49
C ASP A 179 7.67 -8.59 8.45
N LYS A 180 6.82 -9.62 8.28
CA LYS A 180 7.29 -10.99 8.07
C LYS A 180 8.21 -11.10 6.86
N LEU A 181 7.86 -10.46 5.74
CA LEU A 181 8.70 -10.45 4.56
C LEU A 181 10.03 -9.71 4.80
N ASN A 182 10.02 -8.58 5.49
CA ASN A 182 11.23 -7.87 5.87
C ASN A 182 12.16 -8.77 6.70
N ASN A 183 11.62 -9.48 7.69
CA ASN A 183 12.38 -10.42 8.51
C ASN A 183 12.94 -11.60 7.69
N GLU A 184 12.16 -12.15 6.74
CA GLU A 184 12.62 -13.20 5.81
C GLU A 184 13.79 -12.71 4.93
N ILE A 185 13.73 -11.47 4.42
CA ILE A 185 14.78 -10.87 3.60
C ILE A 185 16.03 -10.59 4.44
N ASP A 186 15.87 -10.00 5.62
CA ASP A 186 16.97 -9.63 6.49
C ASP A 186 17.73 -10.89 6.97
N ALA A 187 17.01 -11.99 7.26
CA ALA A 187 17.61 -13.28 7.56
C ALA A 187 18.46 -13.82 6.40
N ARG A 188 17.98 -13.72 5.14
CA ARG A 188 18.75 -14.13 3.96
C ARG A 188 20.02 -13.30 3.76
N ARG A 189 19.94 -11.99 4.01
CA ARG A 189 21.10 -11.08 3.93
C ARG A 189 22.12 -11.36 5.03
N GLY A 190 21.66 -11.67 6.25
CA GLY A 190 22.53 -12.06 7.36
C GLY A 190 23.24 -13.40 7.14
N SER A 191 22.56 -14.40 6.57
CA SER A 191 23.17 -15.69 6.23
C SER A 191 24.15 -15.61 5.05
N GLY A 192 23.91 -14.73 4.07
CA GLY A 192 24.82 -14.54 2.93
C GLY A 192 26.18 -13.93 3.30
N SER A 193 26.25 -13.25 4.45
CA SER A 193 27.50 -12.65 4.95
C SER A 193 28.37 -13.62 5.76
N GLN A 194 27.83 -14.77 6.19
CA GLN A 194 28.59 -15.80 6.92
C GLN A 194 29.25 -16.82 5.98
N THR A 195 28.67 -17.10 4.81
CA THR A 195 29.22 -18.09 3.89
C THR A 195 30.50 -17.60 3.19
N THR A 196 30.66 -16.29 2.98
CA THR A 196 31.90 -15.72 2.42
C THR A 196 32.99 -15.56 3.48
N ALA A 197 32.65 -15.26 4.74
CA ALA A 197 33.64 -15.18 5.82
C ALA A 197 34.17 -16.56 6.23
N ALA A 198 33.32 -17.59 6.28
CA ALA A 198 33.74 -18.97 6.55
C ALA A 198 34.52 -19.57 5.36
N SER A 199 34.15 -19.26 4.12
CA SER A 199 34.87 -19.76 2.93
C SER A 199 36.19 -19.04 2.65
N ALA A 200 36.39 -17.83 3.18
CA ALA A 200 37.66 -17.10 3.09
C ALA A 200 38.65 -17.46 4.22
N LEU A 201 38.15 -17.99 5.35
CA LEU A 201 39.01 -18.48 6.44
C LEU A 201 39.56 -19.88 6.15
N ASP A 202 38.79 -20.73 5.47
CA ASP A 202 39.22 -22.09 5.07
C ASP A 202 40.24 -22.09 3.90
N GLN A 203 40.49 -20.94 3.26
CA GLN A 203 41.51 -20.79 2.21
C GLN A 203 42.81 -20.13 2.70
N LEU A 204 42.91 -19.77 3.99
CA LEU A 204 44.12 -19.16 4.57
C LEU A 204 44.87 -20.07 5.55
N GLU A 205 44.37 -21.28 5.84
CA GLU A 205 45.03 -22.24 6.73
C GLU A 205 45.77 -23.38 6.01
N ASP A 206 45.90 -23.37 4.67
CA ASP A 206 46.64 -24.39 3.92
C ASP A 206 47.83 -23.81 3.12
N SER A 207 48.52 -22.83 3.69
CA SER A 207 49.75 -22.27 3.11
C SER A 207 50.77 -21.90 4.19
N SER A 208 51.13 -22.88 5.02
CA SER A 208 52.38 -22.83 5.78
C SER A 208 52.95 -24.24 5.94
N ASP A 209 53.89 -24.57 5.06
CA ASP A 209 55.24 -25.04 5.41
C ASP A 209 55.79 -26.05 4.41
N GLY A 210 56.93 -25.71 3.81
CA GLY A 210 57.70 -26.68 3.05
C GLY A 210 58.67 -26.16 1.99
N ASN A 211 59.10 -24.90 2.01
CA ASN A 211 60.23 -24.47 1.18
C ASN A 211 61.53 -24.72 1.96
N ARG A 212 62.25 -25.80 1.63
CA ARG A 212 63.65 -26.00 2.02
C ARG A 212 64.48 -26.26 0.75
N GLU A 213 65.43 -25.36 0.54
CA GLU A 213 66.49 -25.31 -0.47
C GLU A 213 67.16 -26.68 -0.66
N GLY A 214 67.48 -27.10 -1.89
CA GLY A 214 68.69 -26.69 -2.62
C GLY A 214 69.80 -27.72 -2.33
N SER A 215 70.04 -28.65 -3.25
CA SER A 215 71.19 -28.67 -4.19
C SER A 215 72.31 -29.57 -3.69
N ASP A 216 73.05 -30.12 -4.67
CA ASP A 216 74.28 -30.92 -4.58
C ASP A 216 73.96 -32.44 -4.50
N GLY A 217 74.37 -33.32 -5.39
CA GLY A 217 75.39 -33.30 -6.44
C GLY A 217 75.91 -34.74 -6.56
N GLU A 218 76.06 -35.21 -7.80
CA GLU A 218 76.99 -36.27 -8.23
C GLU A 218 76.82 -37.75 -7.81
N GLU A 219 76.75 -38.57 -8.86
CA GLU A 219 77.58 -39.76 -9.13
C GLU A 219 77.00 -41.18 -9.05
N ASP A 220 77.38 -41.90 -10.11
CA ASP A 220 77.19 -43.29 -10.50
C ASP A 220 77.40 -44.32 -9.38
N LEU A 221 76.73 -45.48 -9.48
CA LEU A 221 77.41 -46.76 -9.70
C LEU A 221 76.44 -47.97 -9.78
N LEU A 222 76.88 -48.85 -10.67
CA LEU A 222 76.42 -50.16 -11.12
C LEU A 222 76.14 -51.24 -10.05
N GLU A 223 75.40 -52.25 -10.52
CA GLU A 223 75.47 -53.69 -10.19
C GLU A 223 74.95 -54.18 -8.82
N SER A 224 73.83 -54.92 -8.86
CA SER A 224 73.80 -56.40 -8.88
C SER A 224 72.40 -56.93 -9.17
#